data_AF-A0A401TW28-F1
#
_entry.id   AF-A0A401TW28-F1
#
_cell.length_a   1.000
_cell.length_b   1.000
_cell.length_c   1.000
_cell.angle_alpha   90.00
_cell.angle_beta   90.00
_cell.angle_gamma   90.00
#
_symmetry.space_group_name_H-M   'P 1'
#
loop_
_entity.id
_entity.type
_entity.pdbx_description
1 polymer ?
#
loop_
_entity_poly.entity_id
_entity_poly.type
_entity_poly.pdbx_seq_one_letter_code
_entity_poly.pdbx_strand_id
1 'polypeptide(L)'
;MAGEADAKPAIAPAPRDKRFQDPEWKSNQFFDFILQLYLLTSKWAQQLVNDADGIDPHTRKKAEFYVQQITNALAPSNFVLTNPEVLRATVETNGDNLVRGMKMLAEDIEAGHGTLKIRQSDSSNLEVGVNMATTPGKVIYQNELMQLIQYSPSTENVLRTPLLIVPPWINKFYILDLRPEKSYIKWCVDQGITVFVISWVNPDKELGKKTWADYMTEGPLT
;
A
#
# COMPACT_ATOMS: atom_id res chain seq x y z
N MET A 1 -20.38 -36.43 -31.25
CA MET A 1 -20.72 -36.50 -29.81
C MET A 1 -19.78 -37.50 -29.17
N ALA A 2 -18.55 -37.09 -28.88
CA ALA A 2 -17.53 -37.93 -28.25
C ALA A 2 -17.13 -37.26 -26.93
N GLY A 3 -17.11 -38.06 -25.86
CA GLY A 3 -17.20 -37.62 -24.48
C GLY A 3 -16.14 -36.62 -24.02
N GLU A 4 -16.60 -35.46 -23.57
CA GLU A 4 -15.92 -34.66 -22.57
C GLU A 4 -16.22 -35.29 -21.20
N ALA A 5 -15.39 -36.26 -20.81
CA ALA A 5 -15.24 -36.51 -19.38
C ALA A 5 -14.46 -35.31 -18.83
N ASP A 6 -15.05 -34.56 -17.88
CA ASP A 6 -14.40 -33.49 -17.12
C ASP A 6 -13.01 -33.95 -16.65
N ALA A 7 -11.97 -33.56 -17.40
CA ALA A 7 -10.60 -33.90 -17.06
C ALA A 7 -10.22 -33.09 -15.82
N LYS A 8 -9.86 -33.78 -14.75
CA LYS A 8 -9.42 -33.09 -13.52
C LYS A 8 -8.14 -32.30 -13.83
N PRO A 9 -8.04 -31.04 -13.37
CA PRO A 9 -6.84 -30.24 -13.59
C PRO A 9 -5.61 -30.92 -12.97
N ALA A 10 -4.49 -30.90 -13.70
CA ALA A 10 -3.24 -31.51 -13.23
C ALA A 10 -2.69 -30.81 -11.99
N ILE A 11 -2.90 -29.49 -11.89
CA ILE A 11 -2.56 -28.67 -10.74
C ILE A 11 -3.58 -27.55 -10.57
N ALA A 12 -3.78 -27.10 -9.33
CA ALA A 12 -4.65 -25.98 -9.00
C ALA A 12 -3.84 -24.83 -8.39
N PRO A 13 -4.23 -23.56 -8.62
CA PRO A 13 -3.61 -22.43 -7.94
C PRO A 13 -3.85 -22.52 -6.43
N ALA A 14 -2.96 -21.90 -5.65
CA ALA A 14 -3.12 -21.84 -4.20
C ALA A 14 -4.45 -21.12 -3.84
N PRO A 15 -5.20 -21.56 -2.80
CA PRO A 15 -6.48 -20.95 -2.45
C PRO A 15 -6.43 -19.45 -2.15
N ARG A 16 -5.25 -18.93 -1.78
CA ARG A 16 -5.02 -17.51 -1.47
C ARG A 16 -4.51 -16.70 -2.66
N ASP A 17 -4.24 -17.33 -3.80
CA ASP A 17 -3.81 -16.64 -5.00
C ASP A 17 -5.01 -15.99 -5.71
N LYS A 18 -5.12 -14.68 -5.56
CA LYS A 18 -6.23 -13.90 -6.13
C LYS A 18 -6.09 -13.66 -7.63
N ARG A 19 -4.92 -13.92 -8.23
CA ARG A 19 -4.66 -13.66 -9.66
C ARG A 19 -5.47 -14.55 -10.60
N PHE A 20 -5.91 -15.72 -10.11
CA PHE A 20 -6.57 -16.76 -10.91
C PHE A 20 -8.01 -17.03 -10.46
N GLN A 21 -8.72 -15.97 -10.04
CA GLN A 21 -10.10 -16.08 -9.52
C GLN A 21 -11.16 -15.98 -10.62
N ASP A 22 -10.86 -15.31 -11.74
CA ASP A 22 -11.81 -15.23 -12.87
C ASP A 22 -12.12 -16.65 -13.39
N PRO A 23 -13.41 -17.02 -13.57
CA PRO A 23 -13.79 -18.36 -14.03
C PRO A 23 -13.20 -18.75 -15.39
N GLU A 24 -12.88 -17.78 -16.25
CA GLU A 24 -12.35 -18.02 -17.60
C GLU A 24 -10.96 -18.66 -17.59
N TRP A 25 -10.22 -18.54 -16.48
CA TRP A 25 -9.00 -19.31 -16.25
C TRP A 25 -9.19 -20.82 -16.28
N LYS A 26 -10.43 -21.31 -16.07
CA LYS A 26 -10.77 -22.74 -16.04
C LYS A 26 -11.77 -23.14 -17.13
N SER A 27 -12.70 -22.26 -17.49
CA SER A 27 -13.74 -22.59 -18.47
C SER A 27 -13.27 -22.49 -19.93
N ASN A 28 -12.19 -21.75 -20.20
CA ASN A 28 -11.64 -21.59 -21.55
C ASN A 28 -10.33 -22.39 -21.69
N GLN A 29 -10.29 -23.28 -22.68
CA GLN A 29 -9.17 -24.21 -22.89
C GLN A 29 -7.81 -23.52 -23.11
N PHE A 30 -7.80 -22.34 -23.74
CA PHE A 30 -6.56 -21.60 -23.95
C PHE A 30 -5.98 -21.08 -22.63
N PHE A 31 -6.83 -20.44 -21.80
CA PHE A 31 -6.39 -19.90 -20.52
C PHE A 31 -6.10 -20.99 -19.49
N ASP A 32 -6.86 -22.09 -19.49
CA ASP A 32 -6.55 -23.26 -18.65
C ASP A 32 -5.19 -23.86 -19.03
N PHE A 33 -4.90 -24.05 -20.31
CA PHE A 33 -3.59 -24.54 -20.76
C PHE A 33 -2.43 -23.66 -20.27
N ILE A 34 -2.54 -22.35 -20.43
CA ILE A 34 -1.52 -21.40 -19.99
C ILE A 34 -1.38 -21.40 -18.46
N LEU A 35 -2.49 -21.48 -17.72
CA LEU A 35 -2.48 -21.58 -16.26
C LEU A 35 -1.81 -22.87 -15.78
N GLN A 36 -2.17 -24.03 -16.35
CA GLN A 36 -1.57 -25.32 -16.02
C GLN A 36 -0.06 -25.30 -16.32
N LEU A 37 0.35 -24.80 -17.49
CA LEU A 37 1.75 -24.67 -17.86
C LEU A 37 2.53 -23.80 -16.86
N TYR A 38 1.99 -22.63 -16.50
CA TYR A 38 2.59 -21.73 -15.52
C TYR A 38 2.73 -22.39 -14.14
N LEU A 39 1.68 -23.03 -13.63
CA LEU A 39 1.69 -23.63 -12.30
C LEU A 39 2.65 -24.84 -12.23
N LEU A 40 2.67 -25.68 -13.27
CA LEU A 40 3.58 -26.82 -13.35
C LEU A 40 5.04 -26.37 -13.42
N THR A 41 5.35 -25.41 -14.30
CA THR A 41 6.72 -24.89 -14.46
C THR A 41 7.20 -24.14 -13.22
N SER A 42 6.32 -23.36 -12.57
CA SER A 42 6.65 -22.68 -11.31
C SER A 42 6.92 -23.66 -10.18
N LYS A 43 6.09 -24.72 -10.04
CA LYS A 43 6.30 -25.77 -9.04
C LYS A 43 7.60 -26.54 -9.31
N TRP A 44 7.86 -26.89 -10.56
CA TRP A 44 9.10 -27.56 -10.97
C TRP A 44 10.34 -26.72 -10.68
N ALA A 45 10.33 -25.43 -11.03
CA ALA A 45 11.43 -24.52 -10.74
C ALA A 45 11.69 -24.39 -9.23
N GLN A 46 10.63 -24.34 -8.41
CA GLN A 46 10.77 -24.33 -6.96
C GLN A 46 11.36 -25.64 -6.41
N GLN A 47 10.93 -26.78 -6.95
CA GLN A 47 11.46 -28.10 -6.57
C GLN A 47 12.95 -28.23 -6.90
N LEU A 48 13.40 -27.71 -8.06
CA LEU A 48 14.83 -27.72 -8.41
C LEU A 48 15.70 -27.03 -7.35
N VAL A 49 15.23 -25.92 -6.76
CA VAL A 49 15.96 -25.23 -5.69
C VAL A 49 15.87 -25.98 -4.37
N ASN A 50 14.70 -26.51 -4.05
CA ASN A 50 14.47 -27.23 -2.79
C ASN A 50 15.25 -28.55 -2.72
N ASP A 51 15.35 -29.26 -3.83
CA ASP A 51 15.98 -30.59 -3.91
C ASP A 51 17.46 -30.52 -4.29
N ALA A 52 18.03 -29.32 -4.48
CA ALA A 52 19.44 -29.16 -4.83
C ALA A 52 20.37 -29.62 -3.69
N ASP A 53 21.27 -30.55 -3.98
CA ASP A 53 22.29 -31.01 -3.03
C ASP A 53 23.50 -30.06 -2.97
N GLY A 54 24.21 -30.06 -1.84
CA GLY A 54 25.48 -29.33 -1.68
C GLY A 54 25.37 -27.81 -1.51
N ILE A 55 24.16 -27.27 -1.33
CA ILE A 55 23.92 -25.83 -1.11
C ILE A 55 23.64 -25.56 0.38
N ASP A 56 24.31 -24.56 0.94
CA ASP A 56 24.08 -24.14 2.32
C ASP A 56 22.67 -23.51 2.50
N PRO A 57 22.11 -23.53 3.72
CA PRO A 57 20.75 -23.06 3.96
C PRO A 57 20.48 -21.59 3.59
N HIS A 58 21.48 -20.70 3.70
CA HIS A 58 21.31 -19.29 3.41
C HIS A 58 21.29 -19.03 1.90
N THR A 59 22.18 -19.69 1.15
CA THR A 59 22.17 -19.62 -0.32
C THR A 59 20.90 -20.23 -0.90
N ARG A 60 20.41 -21.35 -0.34
CA ARG A 60 19.12 -21.94 -0.76
C ARG A 60 17.96 -20.95 -0.61
N LYS A 61 17.83 -20.30 0.56
CA LYS A 61 16.80 -19.27 0.78
C LYS A 61 16.86 -18.11 -0.21
N LYS A 62 18.06 -17.67 -0.58
CA LYS A 62 18.23 -16.65 -1.62
C LYS A 62 17.75 -17.15 -2.98
N ALA A 63 18.11 -18.37 -3.36
CA ALA A 63 17.67 -18.98 -4.61
C ALA A 63 16.14 -19.15 -4.64
N GLU A 64 15.53 -19.63 -3.55
CA GLU A 64 14.08 -19.75 -3.41
C GLU A 64 13.41 -18.39 -3.62
N PHE A 65 13.93 -17.34 -2.97
CA PHE A 65 13.43 -15.98 -3.12
C PHE A 65 13.48 -15.51 -4.58
N TYR A 66 14.62 -15.66 -5.27
CA TYR A 66 14.75 -15.21 -6.65
C TYR A 66 13.92 -16.01 -7.64
N VAL A 67 13.83 -17.34 -7.49
CA VAL A 67 12.95 -18.18 -8.32
C VAL A 67 11.49 -17.78 -8.11
N GLN A 68 11.08 -17.50 -6.87
CA GLN A 68 9.75 -16.98 -6.59
C GLN A 68 9.50 -15.61 -7.24
N GLN A 69 10.49 -14.71 -7.28
CA GLN A 69 10.35 -13.42 -7.98
C GLN A 69 10.22 -13.59 -9.49
N ILE A 70 11.06 -14.43 -10.10
CA ILE A 70 11.06 -14.68 -11.55
C ILE A 70 9.74 -15.33 -11.98
N THR A 71 9.31 -16.38 -11.28
CA THR A 71 8.02 -17.04 -11.57
C THR A 71 6.86 -16.07 -11.40
N ASN A 72 6.85 -15.24 -10.35
CA ASN A 72 5.81 -14.22 -10.19
C ASN A 72 5.80 -13.16 -11.29
N ALA A 73 6.96 -12.75 -11.79
CA ALA A 73 7.07 -11.79 -12.89
C ALA A 73 6.55 -12.37 -14.21
N LEU A 74 6.74 -13.68 -14.44
CA LEU A 74 6.29 -14.41 -15.62
C LEU A 74 4.83 -14.90 -15.52
N ALA A 75 4.12 -14.59 -14.43
CA ALA A 75 2.74 -15.02 -14.26
C ALA A 75 1.86 -14.53 -15.43
N PRO A 76 1.01 -15.38 -16.03
CA PRO A 76 0.20 -15.01 -17.19
C PRO A 76 -0.81 -13.89 -16.89
N SER A 77 -1.15 -13.69 -15.62
CA SER A 77 -1.96 -12.56 -15.15
C SER A 77 -1.32 -11.19 -15.40
N ASN A 78 -0.01 -11.11 -15.64
CA ASN A 78 0.72 -9.85 -15.80
C ASN A 78 0.68 -9.30 -17.23
N PHE A 79 0.20 -10.07 -18.21
CA PHE A 79 0.24 -9.69 -19.62
C PHE A 79 -1.17 -9.65 -20.22
N VAL A 80 -1.42 -8.63 -21.04
CA VAL A 80 -2.74 -8.35 -21.65
C VAL A 80 -3.30 -9.56 -22.41
N LEU A 81 -2.46 -10.24 -23.21
CA LEU A 81 -2.91 -11.33 -24.09
C LEU A 81 -3.18 -12.64 -23.36
N THR A 82 -2.65 -12.80 -22.14
CA THR A 82 -2.79 -14.04 -21.37
C THR A 82 -3.63 -13.86 -20.11
N ASN A 83 -4.11 -12.65 -19.84
CA ASN A 83 -5.03 -12.36 -18.75
C ASN A 83 -6.47 -12.21 -19.31
N PRO A 84 -7.41 -13.11 -18.96
CA PRO A 84 -8.76 -13.10 -19.51
C PRO A 84 -9.52 -11.81 -19.17
N GLU A 85 -9.40 -11.30 -17.94
CA GLU A 85 -10.09 -10.08 -17.51
C GLU A 85 -9.62 -8.86 -18.32
N VAL A 86 -8.31 -8.72 -18.48
CA VAL A 86 -7.72 -7.58 -19.21
C VAL A 86 -8.01 -7.70 -20.70
N LEU A 87 -7.87 -8.88 -21.29
CA LEU A 87 -8.16 -9.11 -22.70
C LEU A 87 -9.62 -8.80 -23.03
N ARG A 88 -10.55 -9.32 -22.21
CA ARG A 88 -11.99 -9.07 -22.33
C ARG A 88 -12.29 -7.57 -22.25
N ALA A 89 -11.79 -6.89 -21.21
CA ALA A 89 -11.96 -5.45 -21.07
C ALA A 89 -11.35 -4.65 -22.24
N THR A 90 -10.22 -5.10 -22.79
CA THR A 90 -9.59 -4.47 -23.96
C THR A 90 -10.44 -4.63 -25.21
N VAL A 91 -11.03 -5.80 -25.45
CA VAL A 91 -11.95 -6.01 -26.58
C VAL A 91 -13.23 -5.20 -26.40
N GLU A 92 -13.88 -5.28 -25.23
CA GLU A 92 -15.14 -4.58 -24.94
C GLU A 92 -15.01 -3.06 -25.05
N THR A 93 -13.86 -2.51 -24.66
CA THR A 93 -13.59 -1.07 -24.70
C THR A 93 -12.83 -0.61 -25.95
N ASN A 94 -12.63 -1.49 -26.94
CA ASN A 94 -11.81 -1.20 -28.14
C ASN A 94 -10.43 -0.60 -27.81
N GLY A 95 -9.81 -1.07 -26.72
CA GLY A 95 -8.50 -0.62 -26.25
C GLY A 95 -8.49 0.62 -25.36
N ASP A 96 -9.64 1.25 -25.10
CA ASP A 96 -9.69 2.47 -24.27
C ASP A 96 -9.19 2.23 -22.84
N ASN A 97 -9.36 1.02 -22.28
CA ASN A 97 -8.78 0.66 -20.98
C ASN A 97 -7.25 0.83 -20.93
N LEU A 98 -6.54 0.46 -21.99
CA LEU A 98 -5.08 0.58 -22.08
C LEU A 98 -4.66 2.03 -22.27
N VAL A 99 -5.40 2.80 -23.09
CA VAL A 99 -5.15 4.24 -23.28
C VAL A 99 -5.28 4.99 -21.96
N ARG A 100 -6.37 4.73 -21.21
CA ARG A 100 -6.55 5.31 -19.87
C ARG A 100 -5.43 4.91 -18.91
N GLY A 101 -5.02 3.64 -18.91
CA GLY A 101 -3.92 3.15 -18.08
C GLY A 101 -2.58 3.84 -18.39
N MET A 102 -2.25 4.04 -19.67
CA MET A 102 -1.05 4.77 -20.09
C MET A 102 -1.09 6.25 -19.71
N LYS A 103 -2.27 6.88 -19.78
CA LYS A 103 -2.45 8.26 -19.28
C LYS A 103 -2.18 8.34 -17.78
N MET A 104 -2.73 7.41 -17.00
CA MET A 104 -2.48 7.35 -15.55
C MET A 104 -0.98 7.14 -15.24
N LEU A 105 -0.30 6.27 -16.00
CA LEU A 105 1.15 6.06 -15.86
C LEU A 105 1.96 7.33 -16.16
N ALA A 106 1.59 8.08 -17.20
CA ALA A 106 2.25 9.33 -17.54
C ALA A 106 2.07 10.38 -16.43
N GLU A 107 0.85 10.53 -15.92
CA GLU A 107 0.56 11.43 -14.79
C GLU A 107 1.33 11.02 -13.51
N ASP A 108 1.51 9.73 -13.25
CA ASP A 108 2.29 9.23 -12.11
C ASP A 108 3.79 9.56 -12.21
N ILE A 109 4.34 9.54 -13.43
CA ILE A 109 5.74 9.94 -13.70
C ILE A 109 5.90 11.46 -13.58
N GLU A 110 4.95 12.23 -14.11
CA GLU A 110 4.94 13.69 -14.01
C GLU A 110 4.85 14.15 -12.55
N ALA A 111 3.93 13.56 -11.78
CA ALA A 111 3.75 13.84 -10.35
C ALA A 111 4.96 13.42 -9.48
N GLY A 112 5.78 12.49 -9.96
CA GLY A 112 7.05 12.11 -9.33
C GLY A 112 8.28 12.82 -9.90
N HIS A 113 8.10 13.89 -10.69
CA HIS A 113 9.17 14.69 -11.29
C HIS A 113 10.19 13.83 -12.08
N GLY A 114 9.69 12.87 -12.86
CA GLY A 114 10.52 11.95 -13.64
C GLY A 114 10.81 10.61 -12.95
N THR A 115 10.36 10.42 -11.71
CA THR A 115 10.33 9.11 -11.05
C THR A 115 8.90 8.59 -10.98
N LEU A 116 8.71 7.27 -11.05
CA LEU A 116 7.38 6.68 -10.97
C LEU A 116 6.83 6.85 -9.54
N LYS A 117 5.83 7.71 -9.37
CA LYS A 117 5.09 7.88 -8.12
C LYS A 117 3.72 7.22 -8.23
N ILE A 118 3.61 5.99 -7.72
CA ILE A 118 2.35 5.23 -7.73
C ILE A 118 1.31 5.94 -6.85
N ARG A 119 0.33 6.60 -7.48
CA ARG A 119 -0.76 7.26 -6.76
C ARG A 119 -1.82 6.23 -6.38
N GLN A 120 -2.14 6.13 -5.09
CA GLN A 120 -3.21 5.24 -4.59
C GLN A 120 -4.57 5.94 -4.43
N SER A 121 -4.56 7.27 -4.41
CA SER A 121 -5.76 8.10 -4.25
C SER A 121 -5.57 9.41 -4.99
N ASP A 122 -6.68 10.03 -5.40
CA ASP A 122 -6.68 11.39 -5.90
C ASP A 122 -6.44 12.38 -4.75
N SER A 123 -5.28 13.02 -4.75
CA SER A 123 -4.92 14.06 -3.77
C SER A 123 -5.28 15.47 -4.24
N SER A 124 -5.82 15.64 -5.45
CA SER A 124 -6.10 16.97 -6.03
C SER A 124 -7.02 17.83 -5.15
N ASN A 125 -7.93 17.18 -4.41
CA ASN A 125 -8.87 17.82 -3.50
C ASN A 125 -8.50 17.62 -2.02
N LEU A 126 -7.22 17.36 -1.70
CA LEU A 126 -6.74 17.19 -0.33
C LEU A 126 -5.59 18.17 -0.05
N GLU A 127 -5.94 19.29 0.58
CA GLU A 127 -5.04 20.34 1.00
C GLU A 127 -5.08 20.47 2.53
N VAL A 128 -3.94 20.21 3.15
CA VAL A 128 -3.75 20.29 4.61
C VAL A 128 -3.97 21.73 5.08
N GLY A 129 -4.83 21.91 6.08
CA GLY A 129 -5.23 23.21 6.61
C GLY A 129 -6.42 23.85 5.89
N VAL A 130 -6.83 23.35 4.71
CA VAL A 130 -7.97 23.89 3.94
C VAL A 130 -9.17 22.94 3.97
N ASN A 131 -8.97 21.68 3.58
CA ASN A 131 -10.04 20.67 3.52
C ASN A 131 -9.66 19.33 4.20
N MET A 132 -8.49 19.31 4.83
CA MET A 132 -7.99 18.23 5.69
C MET A 132 -7.21 18.85 6.87
N ALA A 133 -7.20 18.22 8.05
CA ALA A 133 -6.54 18.75 9.26
C ALA A 133 -7.02 20.15 9.64
N THR A 134 -8.34 20.37 9.59
CA THR A 134 -8.97 21.68 9.77
C THR A 134 -9.47 21.91 11.19
N THR A 135 -9.21 21.01 12.14
CA THR A 135 -9.62 21.22 13.53
C THR A 135 -8.87 22.42 14.10
N PRO A 136 -9.56 23.46 14.61
CA PRO A 136 -8.89 24.67 15.06
C PRO A 136 -7.89 24.40 16.17
N GLY A 137 -6.67 24.87 16.01
CA GLY A 137 -5.59 24.71 16.99
C GLY A 137 -4.45 25.68 16.75
N LYS A 138 -3.49 25.70 17.66
CA LYS A 138 -2.29 26.54 17.58
C LYS A 138 -1.05 25.75 17.95
N VAL A 139 0.05 26.03 17.25
CA VAL A 139 1.38 25.57 17.69
C VAL A 139 1.75 26.35 18.94
N ILE A 140 1.96 25.65 20.05
CA ILE A 140 2.30 26.24 21.36
C ILE A 140 3.75 26.00 21.76
N TYR A 141 4.42 25.05 21.11
CA TYR A 141 5.83 24.76 21.30
C TYR A 141 6.42 24.23 19.98
N GLN A 142 7.69 24.51 19.73
CA GLN A 142 8.41 24.04 18.56
C GLN A 142 9.91 23.87 18.88
N ASN A 143 10.49 22.77 18.40
CA ASN A 143 11.94 22.55 18.36
C ASN A 143 12.36 22.01 16.99
N GLU A 144 13.57 21.43 16.90
CA GLU A 144 14.10 20.88 15.65
C GLU A 144 13.33 19.65 15.13
N LEU A 145 12.76 18.84 16.02
CA LEU A 145 12.09 17.58 15.66
C LEU A 145 10.57 17.69 15.56
N MET A 146 9.95 18.62 16.27
CA MET A 146 8.50 18.64 16.38
C MET A 146 7.89 20.02 16.67
N GLN A 147 6.62 20.12 16.32
CA GLN A 147 5.70 21.15 16.78
C GLN A 147 4.65 20.51 17.70
N LEU A 148 4.43 21.09 18.88
CA LEU A 148 3.31 20.70 19.74
C LEU A 148 2.11 21.59 19.42
N ILE A 149 1.03 20.97 18.98
CA ILE A 149 -0.23 21.66 18.67
C ILE A 149 -1.18 21.47 19.84
N GLN A 150 -1.74 22.56 20.35
CA GLN A 150 -2.90 22.53 21.24
C GLN A 150 -4.15 22.89 20.43
N TYR A 151 -5.17 22.04 20.49
CA TYR A 151 -6.43 22.32 19.82
C TYR A 151 -7.34 23.21 20.67
N SER A 152 -8.06 24.12 20.01
CA SER A 152 -8.99 25.03 20.64
C SER A 152 -10.19 24.26 21.20
N PRO A 153 -10.60 24.49 22.46
CA PRO A 153 -11.77 23.80 23.02
C PRO A 153 -13.04 24.17 22.25
N SER A 154 -13.94 23.20 22.04
CA SER A 154 -15.27 23.41 21.45
C SER A 154 -16.40 23.34 22.48
N THR A 155 -16.08 23.26 23.77
CA THR A 155 -17.00 23.18 24.91
C THR A 155 -16.61 24.19 25.99
N GLU A 156 -17.56 24.60 26.84
CA GLU A 156 -17.30 25.55 27.93
C GLU A 156 -16.42 24.96 29.04
N ASN A 157 -16.60 23.66 29.33
CA ASN A 157 -15.88 22.94 30.38
C ASN A 157 -15.15 21.74 29.77
N VAL A 158 -13.95 21.47 30.26
CA VAL A 158 -13.11 20.36 29.83
C VAL A 158 -12.70 19.46 30.99
N LEU A 159 -12.32 18.22 30.69
CA LEU A 159 -11.72 17.31 31.67
C LEU A 159 -10.42 17.88 32.22
N ARG A 160 -10.16 17.61 33.51
CA ARG A 160 -8.93 18.04 34.19
C ARG A 160 -7.67 17.44 33.57
N THR A 161 -7.73 16.19 33.13
CA THR A 161 -6.58 15.48 32.56
C THR A 161 -6.61 15.63 31.03
N PRO A 162 -5.57 16.23 30.41
CA PRO A 162 -5.50 16.37 28.96
C PRO A 162 -5.12 15.05 28.28
N LEU A 163 -5.35 15.00 26.96
CA LEU A 163 -4.88 13.94 26.08
C LEU A 163 -3.68 14.44 25.25
N LEU A 164 -2.53 13.79 25.40
CA LEU A 164 -1.37 13.96 24.50
C LEU A 164 -1.32 12.81 23.50
N ILE A 165 -1.35 13.13 22.22
CA ILE A 165 -1.24 12.18 21.14
C ILE A 165 0.18 12.23 20.57
N VAL A 166 0.85 11.08 20.58
CA VAL A 166 2.17 10.88 19.97
C VAL A 166 1.99 10.01 18.71
N PRO A 167 1.82 10.60 17.52
CA PRO A 167 1.60 9.84 16.29
C PRO A 167 2.90 9.17 15.81
N PRO A 168 2.79 8.14 14.94
CA PRO A 168 3.97 7.58 14.27
C PRO A 168 4.63 8.64 13.38
N TRP A 169 5.96 8.58 13.22
CA TRP A 169 6.74 9.51 12.38
C TRP A 169 6.91 9.04 10.93
N ILE A 170 6.46 7.82 10.59
CA ILE A 170 6.49 7.28 9.21
C ILE A 170 5.47 8.01 8.32
N ASN A 171 4.29 8.30 8.88
CA ASN A 171 3.23 9.07 8.25
C ASN A 171 2.98 10.35 9.05
N LYS A 172 2.19 11.28 8.50
CA LYS A 172 1.87 12.54 9.19
C LYS A 172 0.69 12.40 10.16
N PHE A 173 0.66 13.25 11.17
CA PHE A 173 -0.31 13.20 12.27
C PHE A 173 -1.77 13.34 11.82
N TYR A 174 -2.02 14.01 10.68
CA TYR A 174 -3.37 14.31 10.18
C TYR A 174 -4.18 13.07 9.78
N ILE A 175 -3.63 11.86 9.84
CA ILE A 175 -4.44 10.62 9.80
C ILE A 175 -5.49 10.59 10.92
N LEU A 176 -5.22 11.26 12.04
CA LEU A 176 -6.13 11.42 13.17
C LEU A 176 -7.07 12.63 13.02
N ASP A 177 -6.85 13.46 12.00
CA ASP A 177 -7.54 14.73 11.75
C ASP A 177 -7.75 14.91 10.24
N LEU A 178 -8.49 13.99 9.63
CA LEU A 178 -8.74 14.03 8.19
C LEU A 178 -9.77 15.12 7.87
N ARG A 179 -11.02 14.71 7.62
CA ARG A 179 -12.17 15.63 7.47
C ARG A 179 -12.90 15.74 8.81
N PRO A 180 -13.71 16.78 9.06
CA PRO A 180 -14.44 16.94 10.32
C PRO A 180 -15.23 15.70 10.73
N GLU A 181 -15.86 14.98 9.79
CA GLU A 181 -16.65 13.77 10.05
C GLU A 181 -15.78 12.53 10.35
N LYS A 182 -14.48 12.60 10.04
CA LYS A 182 -13.49 11.53 10.21
C LYS A 182 -12.29 11.98 11.04
N SER A 183 -12.48 12.99 11.90
CA SER A 183 -11.43 13.52 12.76
C SER A 183 -11.62 13.00 14.18
N TYR A 184 -10.67 12.17 14.63
CA TYR A 184 -10.61 11.71 16.00
C TYR A 184 -10.29 12.87 16.95
N ILE A 185 -9.40 13.78 16.52
CA ILE A 185 -9.04 14.97 17.29
C ILE A 185 -10.27 15.85 17.53
N LYS A 186 -11.00 16.18 16.45
CA LYS A 186 -12.22 16.98 16.56
C LYS A 186 -13.21 16.33 17.51
N TRP A 187 -13.43 15.03 17.37
CA TRP A 187 -14.31 14.28 18.25
C TRP A 187 -13.88 14.41 19.73
N CYS A 188 -12.60 14.23 20.04
CA CYS A 188 -12.10 14.38 21.42
C CYS A 188 -12.33 15.79 21.97
N VAL A 189 -12.04 16.82 21.17
CA VAL A 189 -12.26 18.22 21.55
C VAL A 189 -13.76 18.49 21.81
N ASP A 190 -14.63 17.95 20.96
CA ASP A 190 -16.10 18.02 21.11
C ASP A 190 -16.62 17.24 22.33
N GLN A 191 -15.88 16.25 22.83
CA GLN A 191 -16.19 15.56 24.10
C GLN A 191 -15.67 16.32 25.33
N GLY A 192 -15.12 17.52 25.17
CA GLY A 192 -14.56 18.30 26.28
C GLY A 192 -13.21 17.78 26.78
N ILE A 193 -12.40 17.18 25.90
CA ILE A 193 -11.03 16.80 26.22
C ILE A 193 -10.09 17.89 25.68
N THR A 194 -9.17 18.40 26.51
CA THR A 194 -8.07 19.21 26.00
C THR A 194 -7.07 18.30 25.27
N VAL A 195 -6.90 18.51 23.97
CA VAL A 195 -6.06 17.66 23.11
C VAL A 195 -4.78 18.39 22.70
N PHE A 196 -3.66 17.69 22.85
CA PHE A 196 -2.35 18.06 22.33
C PHE A 196 -1.86 17.01 21.35
N VAL A 197 -1.18 17.43 20.28
CA VAL A 197 -0.57 16.53 19.29
C VAL A 197 0.86 16.94 19.00
N ILE A 198 1.76 15.95 18.96
CA ILE A 198 3.10 16.12 18.41
C ILE A 198 3.04 16.00 16.88
N SER A 199 3.36 17.08 16.17
CA SER A 199 3.55 17.11 14.72
C SER A 199 5.04 16.99 14.40
N TRP A 200 5.46 15.81 13.96
CA TRP A 200 6.86 15.54 13.60
C TRP A 200 7.27 16.24 12.29
N VAL A 201 8.48 16.80 12.30
CA VAL A 201 9.14 17.32 11.09
C VAL A 201 9.31 16.23 10.03
N ASN A 202 9.42 16.60 8.76
CA ASN A 202 9.93 15.68 7.74
C ASN A 202 11.45 15.79 7.73
N PRO A 203 12.21 14.79 8.21
CA PRO A 203 13.64 14.96 8.41
C PRO A 203 14.38 15.13 7.09
N ASP A 204 15.32 16.08 7.07
CA ASP A 204 16.24 16.30 5.97
C ASP A 204 17.67 15.85 6.37
N LYS A 205 18.66 16.26 5.58
CA LYS A 205 20.06 15.90 5.81
C LYS A 205 20.60 16.43 7.14
N GLU A 206 20.10 17.55 7.64
CA GLU A 206 20.57 18.17 8.89
C GLU A 206 20.21 17.29 10.10
N LEU A 207 19.06 16.61 10.03
CA LEU A 207 18.59 15.69 11.06
C LEU A 207 19.15 14.26 10.91
N GLY A 208 20.00 14.00 9.92
CA GLY A 208 20.53 12.66 9.61
C GLY A 208 21.39 12.02 10.71
N LYS A 209 21.83 12.80 11.71
CA LYS A 209 22.57 12.30 12.88
C LYS A 209 21.69 12.01 14.09
N LYS A 210 20.39 12.35 14.04
CA LYS A 210 19.46 12.10 15.14
C LYS A 210 19.28 10.59 15.31
N THR A 211 19.25 10.18 16.56
CA THR A 211 19.09 8.80 17.01
C THR A 211 17.69 8.59 17.53
N TRP A 212 17.33 7.33 17.81
CA TRP A 212 16.06 7.02 18.48
C TRP A 212 15.90 7.76 19.82
N ALA A 213 17.00 7.92 20.57
CA ALA A 213 16.97 8.58 21.88
C ALA A 213 16.56 10.06 21.75
N ASP A 214 17.07 10.75 20.73
CA ASP A 214 16.78 12.16 20.48
C ASP A 214 15.28 12.39 20.23
N TYR A 215 14.60 11.48 19.50
CA TYR A 215 13.15 11.54 19.29
C TYR A 215 12.34 11.34 20.58
N MET A 216 12.86 10.64 21.58
CA MET A 216 12.20 10.51 22.88
C MET A 216 12.40 11.78 23.72
N THR A 217 13.63 12.29 23.80
CA THR A 217 14.00 13.42 24.65
C THR A 217 13.55 14.77 24.10
N GLU A 218 13.59 14.94 22.78
CA GLU A 218 13.16 16.16 22.09
C GLU A 218 11.72 16.05 21.54
N GLY A 219 10.98 15.04 21.99
CA GLY A 219 9.58 14.83 21.66
C GLY A 219 8.73 14.70 22.93
N PRO A 220 8.24 13.51 23.28
CA PRO A 220 7.32 13.33 24.41
C PRO A 220 7.85 13.72 25.79
N LEU A 221 9.17 13.76 25.98
CA LEU A 221 9.82 14.05 27.27
C LEU A 221 10.34 15.49 27.38
N THR A 222 9.98 16.36 26.44
CA THR A 222 10.41 17.76 26.38
C THR A 222 9.73 18.63 27.42
#